data_AF-A0A2V9SY58-F1
#
_entry.id   AF-A0A2V9SY58-F1
#
_cell.length_a   1.000
_cell.length_b   1.000
_cell.length_c   1.000
_cell.angle_alpha   90.00
_cell.angle_beta   90.00
_cell.angle_gamma   90.00
#
_symmetry.space_group_name_H-M   'P 1'
#
loop_
_entity.id
_entity.type
_entity.pdbx_description
1 polymer ?
#
loop_
_entity_poly.entity_id
_entity_poly.type
_entity_poly.pdbx_seq_one_letter_code
_entity_poly.pdbx_strand_id
1 'polypeptide(L)'
;MSAPQTNPAHKVIRFGVFEVNLAAGELRKSGMRIRLQEQPFQVLAYLLERPGEVVTRDDLRQKLWPADTFVDFDHSLNTAVNKVREALGDSASSPRYLETVARRGYRFLAKTEFVQSGREDAAKEPANNHPDSPPLHPELDVPLPHRSLTRALFGLIQIMYLVFYLVALFRLPEIDRVTDSFLPRWVAAAILVAVVTTAGVGIPLRCYLFTASAFDYRRLGEKFQKLFLAILVLDQLWAVAPFLMAQRIGFGAAFAATAALLYVPFSERTLVRLAYS
;
A
#
# COMPACT_ATOMS: atom_id res chain seq x y z
N MET A 1 21.25 -51.48 -5.98
CA MET A 1 20.46 -50.82 -4.91
C MET A 1 20.18 -49.40 -5.35
N SER A 2 18.97 -49.11 -5.82
CA SER A 2 18.54 -47.75 -6.19
C SER A 2 17.35 -47.38 -5.33
N ALA A 3 17.55 -46.39 -4.46
CA ALA A 3 16.51 -45.84 -3.59
C ALA A 3 15.44 -45.11 -4.42
N PRO A 4 14.14 -45.24 -4.11
CA PRO A 4 13.12 -44.40 -4.71
C PRO A 4 13.24 -42.99 -4.13
N GLN A 5 13.61 -42.03 -4.98
CA GLN A 5 13.61 -40.62 -4.64
C GLN A 5 12.15 -40.13 -4.60
N THR A 6 11.61 -39.89 -3.41
CA THR A 6 10.30 -39.29 -3.18
C THR A 6 10.30 -37.84 -3.67
N ASN A 7 9.75 -37.62 -4.87
CA ASN A 7 9.46 -36.29 -5.40
C ASN A 7 8.32 -35.67 -4.54
N PRO A 8 8.48 -34.51 -3.87
CA PRO A 8 7.41 -33.92 -3.07
C PRO A 8 6.27 -33.53 -4.00
N ALA A 9 5.16 -34.27 -3.92
CA ALA A 9 3.95 -34.01 -4.68
C ALA A 9 3.56 -32.52 -4.54
N HIS A 10 3.49 -31.82 -5.67
CA HIS A 10 2.98 -30.45 -5.74
C HIS A 10 1.51 -30.45 -5.26
N LYS A 11 1.29 -30.15 -3.98
CA LYS A 11 -0.05 -30.06 -3.38
C LYS A 11 -0.64 -28.70 -3.72
N VAL A 12 -1.43 -28.65 -4.79
CA VAL A 12 -2.19 -27.47 -5.20
C VAL A 12 -3.61 -27.60 -4.64
N ILE A 13 -4.07 -26.57 -3.92
CA ILE A 13 -5.41 -26.48 -3.37
C ILE A 13 -6.19 -25.44 -4.17
N ARG A 14 -7.35 -25.81 -4.70
CA ARG A 14 -8.25 -24.90 -5.41
C ARG A 14 -9.48 -24.61 -4.56
N PHE A 15 -9.92 -23.37 -4.52
CA PHE A 15 -11.19 -22.99 -3.90
C PHE A 15 -11.79 -21.77 -4.62
N GLY A 16 -13.02 -21.90 -5.13
CA GLY A 16 -13.64 -20.85 -5.93
C GLY A 16 -12.78 -20.44 -7.13
N VAL A 17 -12.36 -19.18 -7.18
CA VAL A 17 -11.49 -18.62 -8.23
C VAL A 17 -10.00 -18.63 -7.85
N PHE A 18 -9.64 -19.21 -6.70
CA PHE A 18 -8.29 -19.18 -6.16
C PHE A 18 -7.59 -20.53 -6.26
N GLU A 19 -6.28 -20.48 -6.47
CA GLU A 19 -5.39 -21.64 -6.45
C GLU A 19 -4.22 -21.34 -5.51
N VAL A 20 -3.92 -22.26 -4.61
CA VAL A 20 -2.81 -22.16 -3.66
C VAL A 20 -1.85 -23.31 -3.90
N ASN A 21 -0.61 -22.98 -4.24
CA ASN A 21 0.47 -23.95 -4.34
C ASN A 21 1.25 -23.96 -3.02
N LEU A 22 1.06 -25.00 -2.21
CA LEU A 22 1.69 -25.13 -0.91
C LEU A 22 3.21 -25.31 -0.99
N ALA A 23 3.71 -25.95 -2.06
CA ALA A 23 5.14 -26.17 -2.26
C ALA A 23 5.86 -24.88 -2.70
N ALA A 24 5.21 -24.08 -3.56
CA ALA A 24 5.78 -22.84 -4.08
C ALA A 24 5.53 -21.62 -3.18
N GLY A 25 4.64 -21.73 -2.20
CA GLY A 25 4.25 -20.59 -1.37
C GLY A 25 3.43 -19.54 -2.15
N GLU A 26 2.69 -19.95 -3.18
CA GLU A 26 2.02 -19.03 -4.10
C GLU A 26 0.49 -19.10 -3.99
N LEU A 27 -0.15 -17.94 -3.91
CA LEU A 27 -1.58 -17.76 -4.10
C LEU A 27 -1.83 -17.19 -5.50
N ARG A 28 -2.79 -17.76 -6.23
CA ARG A 28 -3.24 -17.28 -7.54
C ARG A 28 -4.75 -17.07 -7.53
N LYS A 29 -5.23 -16.12 -8.32
CA LYS A 29 -6.66 -15.87 -8.57
C LYS A 29 -6.87 -15.84 -10.08
N SER A 30 -7.68 -16.76 -10.59
CA SER A 30 -7.92 -16.91 -12.03
C SER A 30 -6.63 -16.96 -12.87
N GLY A 31 -5.59 -17.65 -12.37
CA GLY A 31 -4.26 -17.75 -13.00
C GLY A 31 -3.28 -16.62 -12.67
N MET A 32 -3.73 -15.49 -12.12
CA MET A 32 -2.86 -14.36 -11.74
C MET A 32 -2.27 -14.53 -10.34
N ARG A 33 -0.94 -14.41 -10.19
CA ARG A 33 -0.26 -14.52 -8.89
C ARG A 33 -0.57 -13.33 -7.98
N ILE A 34 -1.10 -13.61 -6.79
CA ILE A 34 -1.29 -12.66 -5.70
C ILE A 34 -0.10 -12.78 -4.74
N ARG A 35 0.59 -11.68 -4.49
CA ARG A 35 1.67 -11.64 -3.50
C ARG A 35 1.09 -11.60 -2.10
N LEU A 36 1.18 -12.72 -1.38
CA LEU A 36 0.89 -12.81 0.04
C LEU A 36 2.19 -12.96 0.81
N GLN A 37 2.33 -12.26 1.93
CA GLN A 37 3.50 -12.41 2.78
C GLN A 37 3.55 -13.81 3.40
N GLU A 38 4.74 -14.27 3.77
CA GLU A 38 4.97 -15.61 4.30
C GLU A 38 4.07 -15.95 5.49
N GLN A 39 4.02 -15.11 6.52
CA GLN A 39 3.21 -15.38 7.71
C GLN A 39 1.69 -15.44 7.45
N PRO A 40 1.06 -14.46 6.77
CA PRO A 40 -0.33 -14.59 6.28
C PRO A 40 -0.55 -15.81 5.37
N PHE A 41 0.41 -16.14 4.52
CA PHE A 41 0.34 -17.32 3.66
C PHE A 41 0.33 -18.60 4.48
N GLN A 42 1.18 -18.72 5.50
CA GLN A 42 1.19 -19.89 6.39
C GLN A 42 -0.12 -20.02 7.18
N VAL A 43 -0.73 -18.92 7.61
CA VAL A 43 -2.09 -18.93 8.21
C VAL A 43 -3.11 -19.47 7.21
N LEU A 44 -3.12 -18.96 5.98
CA LEU A 44 -4.04 -19.41 4.94
C LEU A 44 -3.82 -20.88 4.60
N ALA A 45 -2.56 -21.30 4.41
CA ALA A 45 -2.20 -22.69 4.13
C ALA A 45 -2.71 -23.62 5.22
N TYR A 46 -2.53 -23.27 6.50
CA TYR A 46 -2.97 -24.08 7.61
C TYR A 46 -4.51 -24.18 7.70
N LEU A 47 -5.23 -23.09 7.39
CA LEU A 47 -6.69 -23.10 7.30
C LEU A 47 -7.19 -23.93 6.10
N LEU A 48 -6.49 -23.90 4.97
CA LEU A 48 -6.85 -24.65 3.76
C LEU A 48 -6.58 -26.16 3.89
N GLU A 49 -5.66 -26.56 4.75
CA GLU A 49 -5.46 -27.98 5.07
C GLU A 49 -6.60 -28.56 5.93
N ARG A 50 -7.38 -27.69 6.59
CA ARG A 50 -8.51 -28.06 7.46
C ARG A 50 -9.78 -27.30 7.08
N PRO A 51 -10.30 -27.47 5.85
CA PRO A 51 -11.49 -26.76 5.39
C PRO A 51 -12.70 -27.13 6.27
N GLY A 52 -13.47 -26.13 6.69
CA GLY A 52 -14.67 -26.31 7.52
C GLY A 52 -14.43 -26.52 9.01
N GLU A 53 -13.20 -26.79 9.45
CA GLU A 53 -12.87 -26.91 10.87
C GLU A 53 -12.58 -25.55 11.50
N VAL A 54 -12.87 -25.42 12.80
CA VAL A 54 -12.49 -24.24 13.57
C VAL A 54 -11.06 -24.43 14.06
N VAL A 55 -10.13 -23.71 13.45
CA VAL A 55 -8.74 -23.68 13.90
C VAL A 55 -8.61 -22.69 15.04
N THR A 56 -8.13 -23.16 16.20
CA THR A 56 -8.04 -22.35 17.40
C THR A 56 -6.87 -21.35 17.35
N ARG A 57 -6.97 -20.29 18.15
CA ARG A 57 -5.86 -19.33 18.31
C ARG A 57 -4.60 -20.03 18.85
N ASP A 58 -4.76 -20.97 19.79
CA ASP A 58 -3.63 -21.71 20.36
C ASP A 58 -2.95 -22.63 19.33
N ASP A 59 -3.71 -23.29 18.45
CA ASP A 59 -3.14 -24.10 17.36
C ASP A 59 -2.31 -23.24 16.40
N LEU A 60 -2.85 -22.08 16.01
CA LEU A 60 -2.16 -21.12 15.15
C LEU A 60 -0.90 -20.58 15.85
N ARG A 61 -0.95 -20.35 17.16
CA ARG A 61 0.21 -19.94 17.96
C ARG A 61 1.32 -20.96 17.90
N GLN A 62 1.01 -22.21 18.24
CA GLN A 62 2.01 -23.29 18.29
C GLN A 62 2.62 -23.56 16.92
N LYS A 63 1.84 -23.46 15.85
CA LYS A 63 2.30 -23.76 14.49
C LYS A 63 3.16 -22.65 13.87
N LEU A 64 2.80 -21.39 14.11
CA LEU A 64 3.36 -20.24 13.39
C LEU A 64 4.38 -19.44 14.22
N TRP A 65 4.31 -19.52 15.55
CA TRP A 65 5.20 -18.83 16.48
C TRP A 65 5.80 -19.82 17.49
N PRO A 66 6.92 -20.49 17.17
CA PRO A 66 7.65 -21.28 18.16
C PRO A 66 8.09 -20.40 19.34
N ALA A 67 8.24 -21.03 20.51
CA ALA A 67 8.18 -20.45 21.86
C ALA A 67 9.11 -19.25 22.19
N ASP A 68 10.06 -18.90 21.30
CA ASP A 68 11.02 -17.80 21.49
C ASP A 68 10.66 -16.48 20.79
N THR A 69 9.46 -16.34 20.23
CA THR A 69 9.07 -15.10 19.53
C THR A 69 8.39 -14.10 20.47
N PHE A 70 9.12 -13.05 20.89
CA PHE A 70 8.61 -11.91 21.66
C PHE A 70 7.79 -10.93 20.78
N VAL A 71 6.66 -11.39 20.25
CA VAL A 71 5.72 -10.55 19.51
C VAL A 71 4.34 -10.66 20.15
N ASP A 72 3.57 -9.57 20.16
CA ASP A 72 2.15 -9.59 20.48
C ASP A 72 1.42 -10.53 19.50
N PHE A 73 1.21 -11.76 19.96
CA PHE A 73 0.62 -12.84 19.18
C PHE A 73 -0.79 -12.48 18.71
N ASP A 74 -1.60 -11.87 19.58
CA ASP A 74 -2.98 -11.55 19.26
C ASP A 74 -3.05 -10.47 18.19
N HIS A 75 -2.21 -9.43 18.30
CA HIS A 75 -2.13 -8.37 17.29
C HIS A 75 -1.60 -8.91 15.95
N SER A 76 -0.56 -9.74 15.99
CA SER A 76 0.06 -10.29 14.78
C SER A 76 -0.83 -11.31 14.06
N LEU A 77 -1.57 -12.15 14.79
CA LEU A 77 -2.57 -13.06 14.21
C LEU A 77 -3.71 -12.29 13.55
N ASN A 78 -4.27 -11.28 14.22
CA ASN A 78 -5.33 -10.44 13.65
C ASN A 78 -4.84 -9.73 12.37
N THR A 79 -3.60 -9.22 12.39
CA THR A 79 -2.97 -8.59 11.22
C THR A 79 -2.78 -9.58 10.08
N ALA A 80 -2.35 -10.82 10.37
CA ALA A 80 -2.16 -11.86 9.36
C ALA A 80 -3.48 -12.26 8.71
N VAL A 81 -4.53 -12.47 9.50
CA VAL A 81 -5.87 -12.81 9.01
C VAL A 81 -6.47 -11.68 8.16
N ASN A 82 -6.28 -10.42 8.55
CA ASN A 82 -6.77 -9.29 7.75
C ASN A 82 -6.10 -9.23 6.37
N LYS A 83 -4.79 -9.50 6.28
CA LYS A 83 -4.10 -9.59 4.97
C LYS A 83 -4.56 -10.77 4.13
N VAL A 84 -4.90 -11.89 4.76
CA VAL A 84 -5.52 -13.03 4.04
C VAL A 84 -6.86 -12.59 3.47
N ARG A 85 -7.71 -11.93 4.26
CA ARG A 85 -9.00 -11.41 3.78
C ARG A 85 -8.84 -10.45 2.61
N GLU A 86 -7.92 -9.51 2.72
CA GLU A 86 -7.61 -8.54 1.68
C GLU A 86 -7.17 -9.22 0.37
N ALA A 87 -6.27 -10.22 0.47
CA ALA A 87 -5.81 -11.01 -0.68
C ALA A 87 -6.93 -11.85 -1.32
N LEU A 88 -7.90 -12.31 -0.53
CA LEU A 88 -9.07 -13.05 -1.02
C LEU A 88 -10.24 -12.14 -1.44
N GLY A 89 -10.14 -10.82 -1.20
CA GLY A 89 -11.25 -9.89 -1.39
C GLY A 89 -12.45 -10.19 -0.47
N ASP A 90 -12.16 -10.68 0.74
CA ASP A 90 -13.16 -11.10 1.73
C ASP A 90 -13.36 -10.04 2.82
N SER A 91 -14.55 -9.98 3.42
CA SER A 91 -14.88 -9.04 4.49
C SER A 91 -15.15 -9.75 5.80
N ALA A 92 -14.69 -9.17 6.92
CA ALA A 92 -15.04 -9.67 8.25
C ALA A 92 -16.54 -9.52 8.59
N SER A 93 -17.23 -8.55 7.99
CA SER A 93 -18.67 -8.32 8.20
C SER A 93 -19.57 -9.25 7.37
N SER A 94 -19.04 -9.83 6.29
CA SER A 94 -19.76 -10.75 5.40
C SER A 94 -18.78 -11.81 4.88
N PRO A 95 -18.33 -12.75 5.73
CA PRO A 95 -17.26 -13.68 5.40
C PRO A 95 -17.70 -14.69 4.34
N ARG A 96 -17.03 -14.68 3.18
CA ARG A 96 -17.22 -15.64 2.09
C ARG A 96 -16.24 -16.80 2.16
N TYR A 97 -15.01 -16.55 2.62
CA TYR A 97 -13.94 -17.54 2.68
C TYR A 97 -13.46 -17.76 4.12
N LEU A 98 -13.32 -16.70 4.91
CA LEU A 98 -12.71 -16.76 6.24
C LEU A 98 -13.60 -16.14 7.32
N GLU A 99 -14.21 -17.00 8.12
CA GLU A 99 -15.08 -16.65 9.22
C GLU A 99 -14.29 -16.49 10.53
N THR A 100 -14.59 -15.44 11.30
CA THR A 100 -14.12 -15.31 12.68
C THR A 100 -15.14 -15.96 13.62
N VAL A 101 -14.73 -17.00 14.34
CA VAL A 101 -15.53 -17.59 15.42
C VAL A 101 -15.12 -16.93 16.73
N ALA A 102 -16.00 -16.07 17.26
CA ALA A 102 -15.73 -15.29 18.46
C ALA A 102 -15.20 -16.16 19.61
N ARG A 103 -14.08 -15.73 20.21
CA ARG A 103 -13.39 -16.39 21.34
C ARG A 103 -12.89 -17.83 21.07
N ARG A 104 -12.95 -18.34 19.84
CA ARG A 104 -12.43 -19.68 19.49
C ARG A 104 -11.31 -19.61 18.48
N GLY A 105 -11.50 -18.92 17.36
CA GLY A 105 -10.51 -18.87 16.29
C GLY A 105 -11.11 -18.56 14.93
N TYR A 106 -10.62 -19.24 13.90
CA TYR A 106 -10.99 -18.96 12.50
C TYR A 106 -11.42 -20.24 11.79
N ARG A 107 -12.36 -20.10 10.86
CA ARG A 107 -12.87 -21.21 10.04
C ARG A 107 -12.84 -20.84 8.57
N PHE A 108 -12.36 -21.78 7.75
CA PHE A 108 -12.41 -21.64 6.31
C PHE A 108 -13.72 -22.22 5.76
N LEU A 109 -14.51 -21.39 5.07
CA LEU A 109 -15.87 -21.72 4.64
C LEU A 109 -15.96 -22.31 3.24
N ALA A 110 -15.01 -22.00 2.35
CA ALA A 110 -15.10 -22.45 0.97
C ALA A 110 -14.67 -23.90 0.80
N LYS A 111 -15.32 -24.60 -0.14
CA LYS A 111 -14.94 -25.96 -0.53
C LYS A 111 -13.57 -25.92 -1.19
N THR A 112 -12.66 -26.77 -0.71
CA THR A 112 -11.30 -26.91 -1.24
C THR A 112 -11.16 -28.21 -2.01
N GLU A 113 -10.63 -28.16 -3.22
CA GLU A 113 -10.29 -29.30 -4.05
C GLU A 113 -8.77 -29.48 -4.04
N PHE A 114 -8.30 -30.66 -3.62
CA PHE A 114 -6.88 -31.00 -3.66
C PHE A 114 -6.55 -31.62 -5.02
N VAL A 115 -5.72 -30.92 -5.81
CA VAL A 115 -5.21 -31.44 -7.07
C VAL A 115 -3.83 -32.02 -6.80
N GLN A 116 -3.74 -33.36 -6.78
CA GLN A 116 -2.44 -34.04 -6.79
C GLN A 116 -1.95 -34.11 -8.23
N SER A 117 -0.85 -33.42 -8.52
CA SER A 117 -0.17 -33.57 -9.81
C SER A 117 0.60 -34.88 -9.84
N GLY A 118 -0.07 -35.96 -10.23
CA GLY A 118 0.52 -37.27 -10.54
C GLY A 118 0.34 -37.64 -12.01
N ARG A 119 1.42 -37.47 -12.79
CA ARG A 119 1.80 -38.11 -14.06
C ARG A 119 0.72 -38.60 -15.07
N GLU A 120 0.67 -37.89 -16.21
CA GLU A 120 0.44 -38.32 -17.61
C GLU A 120 -0.70 -39.31 -17.94
N ASP A 121 -1.73 -38.80 -18.64
CA ASP A 121 -2.25 -39.46 -19.84
C ASP A 121 -2.29 -38.43 -20.98
N ALA A 122 -1.62 -38.78 -22.07
CA ALA A 122 -1.51 -38.01 -23.30
C ALA A 122 -2.78 -38.14 -24.16
N ALA A 123 -2.95 -37.14 -25.04
CA ALA A 123 -3.68 -37.24 -26.31
C ALA A 123 -5.18 -37.59 -26.24
N LYS A 124 -6.01 -36.55 -26.12
CA LYS A 124 -7.13 -36.36 -27.05
C LYS A 124 -7.40 -34.87 -27.23
N GLU A 125 -6.63 -34.29 -28.13
CA GLU A 125 -7.20 -33.34 -29.07
C GLU A 125 -8.23 -34.12 -29.91
N PRO A 126 -9.49 -33.66 -29.91
CA PRO A 126 -10.08 -33.43 -31.21
C PRO A 126 -10.61 -32.00 -31.28
N ALA A 127 -10.25 -31.37 -32.39
CA ALA A 127 -10.91 -30.21 -32.94
C ALA A 127 -12.43 -30.27 -32.72
N ASN A 128 -12.99 -29.21 -32.14
CA ASN A 128 -14.33 -28.80 -32.51
C ASN A 128 -14.36 -27.29 -32.70
N ASN A 129 -14.58 -26.93 -33.97
CA ASN A 129 -14.89 -25.59 -34.41
C ASN A 129 -16.13 -25.09 -33.67
N HIS A 130 -16.01 -23.94 -33.01
CA HIS A 130 -17.13 -23.01 -32.84
C HIS A 130 -16.62 -21.60 -33.23
N PRO A 131 -16.94 -21.14 -34.44
CA PRO A 131 -16.83 -19.73 -34.79
C PRO A 131 -18.08 -19.06 -34.20
N ASP A 132 -17.98 -18.56 -32.97
CA ASP A 132 -18.84 -17.49 -32.41
C ASP A 132 -18.63 -17.43 -30.89
N SER A 133 -17.52 -16.84 -30.49
CA SER A 133 -17.44 -16.13 -29.23
C SER A 133 -16.97 -14.73 -29.60
N PRO A 134 -17.78 -13.67 -29.40
CA PRO A 134 -17.31 -12.31 -29.61
C PRO A 134 -16.06 -12.11 -28.76
N PRO A 135 -14.99 -11.47 -29.27
CA PRO A 135 -13.85 -11.11 -28.44
C PRO A 135 -14.34 -10.11 -27.40
N LEU A 136 -14.71 -10.61 -26.23
CA LEU A 136 -15.04 -9.80 -25.06
C LEU A 136 -13.72 -9.21 -24.54
N HIS A 137 -13.41 -8.09 -25.18
CA HIS A 137 -12.43 -7.07 -24.89
C HIS A 137 -10.99 -7.39 -25.31
N PRO A 138 -10.44 -6.65 -26.30
CA PRO A 138 -9.00 -6.58 -26.48
C PRO A 138 -8.40 -6.09 -25.16
N GLU A 139 -7.19 -6.54 -24.87
CA GLU A 139 -6.28 -6.00 -23.85
C GLU A 139 -6.61 -4.53 -23.48
N LEU A 140 -7.50 -4.36 -22.51
CA LEU A 140 -7.28 -3.34 -21.51
C LEU A 140 -6.28 -3.97 -20.57
N ASP A 141 -5.03 -4.02 -21.06
CA ASP A 141 -3.85 -3.89 -20.22
C ASP A 141 -4.03 -2.53 -19.53
N VAL A 142 -4.91 -2.49 -18.53
CA VAL A 142 -4.97 -1.38 -17.60
C VAL A 142 -3.63 -1.49 -16.93
N PRO A 143 -2.67 -0.58 -17.18
CA PRO A 143 -1.40 -0.61 -16.48
C PRO A 143 -1.77 -0.62 -14.99
N LEU A 144 -1.62 -1.77 -14.34
CA LEU A 144 -1.79 -1.91 -12.90
C LEU A 144 -0.97 -0.77 -12.33
N PRO A 145 -1.56 0.20 -11.61
CA PRO A 145 -0.87 1.42 -11.22
C PRO A 145 0.39 0.97 -10.50
N HIS A 146 1.52 1.16 -11.19
CA HIS A 146 2.78 0.55 -10.80
C HIS A 146 3.09 1.18 -9.45
N ARG A 147 3.17 0.39 -8.37
CA ARG A 147 3.37 0.92 -7.01
C ARG A 147 4.59 1.85 -6.93
N SER A 148 5.55 1.70 -7.84
CA SER A 148 6.68 2.61 -8.03
C SER A 148 6.32 3.95 -8.69
N LEU A 149 5.30 4.05 -9.54
CA LEU A 149 4.83 5.32 -10.13
C LEU A 149 4.18 6.18 -9.06
N THR A 150 3.32 5.61 -8.21
CA THR A 150 2.78 6.32 -7.04
C THR A 150 3.88 6.77 -6.09
N ARG A 151 4.91 5.95 -5.87
CA ARG A 151 6.08 6.32 -5.06
C ARG A 151 6.94 7.39 -5.71
N ALA A 152 7.18 7.30 -7.02
CA ALA A 152 7.94 8.27 -7.77
C ALA A 152 7.23 9.62 -7.78
N LEU A 153 5.91 9.63 -7.99
CA LEU A 153 5.09 10.83 -7.93
C LEU A 153 5.09 11.44 -6.52
N PHE A 154 4.93 10.62 -5.48
CA PHE A 154 4.99 11.09 -4.09
C PHE A 154 6.38 11.65 -3.75
N GLY A 155 7.45 10.97 -4.16
CA GLY A 155 8.83 11.42 -3.98
C GLY A 155 9.11 12.72 -4.72
N LEU A 156 8.64 12.86 -5.95
CA LEU A 156 8.75 14.09 -6.75
C LEU A 156 8.06 15.28 -6.04
N ILE A 157 6.88 15.04 -5.48
CA ILE A 157 6.15 16.05 -4.71
C ILE A 157 6.95 16.44 -3.45
N GLN A 158 7.52 15.49 -2.71
CA GLN A 158 8.35 15.80 -1.54
C GLN A 158 9.59 16.64 -1.93
N ILE A 159 10.26 16.28 -3.02
CA ILE A 159 11.43 17.00 -3.54
C ILE A 159 11.03 18.44 -3.94
N MET A 160 9.91 18.60 -4.64
CA MET A 160 9.41 19.93 -5.02
C MET A 160 9.15 20.81 -3.78
N TYR A 161 8.48 20.29 -2.76
CA TYR A 161 8.27 21.04 -1.51
C TYR A 161 9.58 21.36 -0.81
N LEU A 162 10.53 20.43 -0.77
CA LEU A 162 11.86 20.69 -0.19
C LEU A 162 12.58 21.84 -0.91
N VAL A 163 12.51 21.88 -2.24
CA VAL A 163 13.06 22.98 -3.04
C VAL A 163 12.37 24.30 -2.68
N PHE A 164 11.06 24.33 -2.50
CA PHE A 164 10.36 25.55 -2.08
C PHE A 164 10.79 26.03 -0.70
N TYR A 165 10.92 25.14 0.29
CA TYR A 165 11.43 25.50 1.62
C TYR A 165 12.84 26.12 1.53
N LEU A 166 13.73 25.50 0.75
CA LEU A 166 15.09 26.02 0.56
C LEU A 166 15.07 27.38 -0.14
N VAL A 167 14.32 27.52 -1.22
CA VAL A 167 14.25 28.79 -1.98
C VAL A 167 13.73 29.93 -1.11
N ALA A 168 12.69 29.70 -0.31
CA ALA A 168 12.18 30.72 0.59
C ALA A 168 13.18 31.07 1.70
N LEU A 169 13.93 30.10 2.23
CA LEU A 169 15.04 30.37 3.16
C LEU A 169 16.16 31.19 2.50
N PHE A 170 16.51 30.90 1.24
CA PHE A 170 17.50 31.69 0.49
C PHE A 170 16.99 33.10 0.10
N ARG A 171 15.68 33.24 -0.08
CA ARG A 171 15.01 34.49 -0.46
C ARG A 171 14.46 35.26 0.74
N LEU A 172 14.81 34.89 1.99
CA LEU A 172 14.43 35.64 3.20
C LEU A 172 14.74 37.14 3.11
N PRO A 173 15.89 37.60 2.57
CA PRO A 173 16.18 39.03 2.47
C PRO A 173 15.25 39.77 1.51
N GLU A 174 14.67 39.07 0.54
CA GLU A 174 13.73 39.64 -0.42
C GLU A 174 12.31 39.66 0.13
N ILE A 175 11.93 38.62 0.88
CA ILE A 175 10.69 38.61 1.67
C ILE A 175 10.69 39.76 2.68
N ASP A 176 11.81 39.97 3.39
CA ASP A 176 12.00 41.08 4.33
C ASP A 176 11.78 42.43 3.64
N ARG A 177 12.49 42.69 2.52
CA ARG A 177 12.36 43.94 1.76
C ARG A 177 10.95 44.22 1.23
N VAL A 178 10.25 43.20 0.74
CA VAL A 178 8.88 43.36 0.22
C VAL A 178 7.90 43.54 1.38
N THR A 179 8.09 42.86 2.50
CA THR A 179 7.14 42.94 3.61
C THR A 179 7.27 44.25 4.36
N ASP A 180 8.49 44.75 4.57
CA ASP A 180 8.75 46.05 5.21
C ASP A 180 8.27 47.25 4.36
N SER A 181 8.10 47.08 3.04
CA SER A 181 7.61 48.16 2.18
C SER A 181 6.09 48.31 2.18
N PHE A 182 5.35 47.23 2.49
CA PHE A 182 3.88 47.23 2.48
C PHE A 182 3.25 47.12 3.88
N LEU A 183 3.96 46.61 4.88
CA LEU A 183 3.42 46.29 6.20
C LEU A 183 4.22 46.92 7.35
N PRO A 184 3.63 47.09 8.53
CA PRO A 184 4.36 47.52 9.72
C PRO A 184 5.49 46.53 10.07
N ARG A 185 6.65 47.04 10.52
CA ARG A 185 7.84 46.24 10.86
C ARG A 185 7.58 45.06 11.79
N TRP A 186 6.66 45.20 12.75
CA TRP A 186 6.31 44.11 13.66
C TRP A 186 5.55 42.97 12.95
N VAL A 187 4.72 43.31 11.96
CA VAL A 187 4.04 42.32 11.10
C VAL A 187 5.05 41.66 10.18
N ALA A 188 5.96 42.43 9.59
CA ALA A 188 7.01 41.89 8.72
C ALA A 188 7.92 40.90 9.45
N ALA A 189 8.38 41.25 10.66
CA ALA A 189 9.14 40.36 11.53
C ALA A 189 8.34 39.10 11.90
N ALA A 190 7.04 39.23 12.19
CA ALA A 190 6.19 38.09 12.50
C ALA A 190 6.05 37.12 11.31
N ILE A 191 5.92 37.64 10.09
CA ILE A 191 5.85 36.81 8.87
C ILE A 191 7.17 36.08 8.65
N LEU A 192 8.31 36.75 8.81
CA LEU A 192 9.63 36.09 8.69
C LEU A 192 9.82 34.98 9.72
N VAL A 193 9.50 35.25 10.99
CA VAL A 193 9.56 34.24 12.06
C VAL A 193 8.63 33.06 11.73
N ALA A 194 7.43 33.32 11.23
CA ALA A 194 6.50 32.26 10.82
C ALA A 194 7.05 31.42 9.66
N VAL A 195 7.62 32.05 8.62
CA VAL A 195 8.23 31.35 7.48
C VAL A 195 9.39 30.46 7.92
N VAL A 196 10.30 30.99 8.75
CA VAL A 196 11.46 30.22 9.26
C VAL A 196 11.01 29.06 10.16
N THR A 197 10.07 29.31 11.08
CA THR A 197 9.55 28.29 12.00
C THR A 197 8.84 27.17 11.25
N THR A 198 7.98 27.53 10.31
CA THR A 198 7.24 26.55 9.50
C THR A 198 8.15 25.76 8.56
N ALA A 199 9.18 26.39 7.97
CA ALA A 199 10.21 25.67 7.21
C ALA A 199 11.02 24.71 8.09
N GLY A 200 11.40 25.14 9.31
CA GLY A 200 12.15 24.32 10.26
C GLY A 200 11.41 23.05 10.71
N VAL A 201 10.08 23.10 10.79
CA VAL A 201 9.23 21.91 11.07
C VAL A 201 8.93 21.14 9.79
N GLY A 202 8.72 21.83 8.67
CA GLY A 202 8.33 21.24 7.38
C GLY A 202 9.43 20.40 6.73
N ILE A 203 10.69 20.84 6.78
CA ILE A 203 11.81 20.13 6.17
C ILE A 203 12.00 18.73 6.80
N PRO A 204 12.14 18.57 8.13
CA PRO A 204 12.24 17.25 8.75
C PRO A 204 11.03 16.36 8.48
N LEU A 205 9.83 16.95 8.46
CA LEU A 205 8.59 16.22 8.20
C LEU A 205 8.55 15.66 6.77
N ARG A 206 8.90 16.48 5.77
CA ARG A 206 8.96 16.06 4.37
C ARG A 206 10.09 15.07 4.10
N CYS A 207 11.26 15.25 4.72
CA CYS A 207 12.34 14.26 4.70
C CYS A 207 11.88 12.92 5.31
N TYR A 208 11.19 12.95 6.46
CA TYR A 208 10.63 11.75 7.07
C TYR A 208 9.63 11.05 6.15
N LEU A 209 8.71 11.79 5.51
CA LEU A 209 7.74 11.23 4.57
C LEU A 209 8.43 10.63 3.34
N PHE A 210 9.43 11.32 2.78
CA PHE A 210 10.24 10.84 1.67
C PHE A 210 10.94 9.52 2.02
N THR A 211 11.68 9.48 3.13
CA THR A 211 12.36 8.28 3.60
C THR A 211 11.36 7.17 3.94
N ALA A 212 10.27 7.46 4.63
CA ALA A 212 9.26 6.45 4.98
C ALA A 212 8.58 5.86 3.74
N SER A 213 8.38 6.66 2.69
CA SER A 213 7.88 6.19 1.39
C SER A 213 8.91 5.34 0.63
N ALA A 214 10.20 5.67 0.73
CA ALA A 214 11.29 4.92 0.11
C ALA A 214 11.53 3.55 0.77
N PHE A 215 11.39 3.48 2.10
CA PHE A 215 11.62 2.26 2.89
C PHE A 215 10.36 1.40 3.12
N ASP A 216 9.25 1.69 2.44
CA ASP A 216 8.01 0.89 2.46
C ASP A 216 7.44 0.69 3.89
N TYR A 217 7.46 1.75 4.69
CA TYR A 217 7.07 1.68 6.09
C TYR A 217 5.55 1.50 6.25
N ARG A 218 5.10 0.27 6.55
CA ARG A 218 3.66 -0.08 6.59
C ARG A 218 2.79 0.66 7.61
N ARG A 219 3.38 1.24 8.66
CA ARG A 219 2.65 2.08 9.63
C ARG A 219 2.57 3.55 9.21
N LEU A 220 3.03 3.90 8.01
CA LEU A 220 3.01 5.27 7.51
C LEU A 220 1.59 5.79 7.30
N GLY A 221 0.67 4.96 6.80
CA GLY A 221 -0.72 5.36 6.56
C GLY A 221 -1.46 5.86 7.82
N GLU A 222 -1.35 5.13 8.93
CA GLU A 222 -2.00 5.52 10.21
C GLU A 222 -1.39 6.79 10.80
N LYS A 223 -0.06 6.91 10.78
CA LYS A 223 0.63 8.12 11.28
C LYS A 223 0.33 9.32 10.38
N PHE A 224 0.33 9.13 9.07
CA PHE A 224 0.01 10.17 8.09
C PHE A 224 -1.42 10.67 8.28
N GLN A 225 -2.42 9.81 8.50
CA GLN A 225 -3.80 10.26 8.77
C GLN A 225 -3.88 11.18 10.01
N LYS A 226 -3.10 10.90 11.07
CA LYS A 226 -3.04 11.76 12.27
C LYS A 226 -2.32 13.08 11.99
N LEU A 227 -1.22 13.03 11.23
CA LEU A 227 -0.43 14.20 10.85
C LEU A 227 -1.05 15.02 9.71
N PHE A 228 -2.03 14.48 9.00
CA PHE A 228 -2.58 15.06 7.77
C PHE A 228 -3.13 16.47 7.99
N LEU A 229 -3.86 16.71 9.10
CA LEU A 229 -4.41 18.04 9.35
C LEU A 229 -3.30 19.08 9.55
N ALA A 230 -2.22 18.72 10.24
CA ALA A 230 -1.06 19.59 10.43
C ALA A 230 -0.29 19.82 9.12
N ILE A 231 -0.08 18.76 8.33
CA ILE A 231 0.55 18.83 7.00
C ILE A 231 -0.28 19.70 6.07
N LEU A 232 -1.61 19.57 6.08
CA LEU A 232 -2.51 20.34 5.24
C LEU A 232 -2.42 21.83 5.54
N VAL A 233 -2.44 22.24 6.83
CA VAL A 233 -2.28 23.65 7.19
C VAL A 233 -0.92 24.19 6.73
N LEU A 234 0.15 23.40 6.92
CA LEU A 234 1.49 23.77 6.49
C LEU A 234 1.57 23.91 4.96
N ASP A 235 0.97 23.00 4.20
CA ASP A 235 0.97 23.02 2.74
C ASP A 235 0.16 24.19 2.19
N GLN A 236 -0.95 24.55 2.82
CA GLN A 236 -1.75 25.71 2.44
C GLN A 236 -0.97 27.01 2.63
N LEU A 237 -0.20 27.12 3.72
CA LEU A 237 0.73 28.24 3.95
C LEU A 237 1.78 28.32 2.83
N TRP A 238 2.33 27.18 2.41
CA TRP A 238 3.38 27.11 1.40
C TRP A 238 2.89 27.06 -0.04
N ALA A 239 1.58 26.92 -0.28
CA ALA A 239 1.00 26.96 -1.61
C ALA A 239 1.23 28.30 -2.31
N VAL A 240 1.48 29.37 -1.55
CA VAL A 240 1.79 30.72 -2.06
C VAL A 240 3.26 30.86 -2.50
N ALA A 241 4.13 29.89 -2.20
CA ALA A 241 5.55 29.92 -2.54
C ALA A 241 5.88 30.19 -4.03
N PRO A 242 5.08 29.75 -5.03
CA PRO A 242 5.31 30.10 -6.43
C PRO A 242 5.35 31.61 -6.70
N PHE A 243 4.69 32.42 -5.87
CA PHE A 243 4.77 33.88 -5.98
C PHE A 243 6.16 34.44 -5.71
N LEU A 244 6.97 33.76 -4.89
CA LEU A 244 8.39 34.13 -4.70
C LEU A 244 9.20 33.96 -5.99
N MET A 245 8.75 33.07 -6.88
CA MET A 245 9.35 32.88 -8.20
C MET A 245 8.62 33.63 -9.31
N ALA A 246 7.52 34.34 -9.02
CA ALA A 246 6.69 34.98 -10.05
C ALA A 246 7.48 35.96 -10.93
N GLN A 247 8.56 36.58 -10.42
CA GLN A 247 9.43 37.42 -11.23
C GLN A 247 10.21 36.65 -12.32
N ARG A 248 10.42 35.34 -12.15
CA ARG A 248 11.09 34.48 -13.13
C ARG A 248 10.14 33.67 -14.01
N ILE A 249 9.04 33.17 -13.45
CA ILE A 249 8.08 32.31 -14.16
C ILE A 249 6.85 33.07 -14.69
N GLY A 250 6.67 34.32 -14.26
CA GLY A 250 5.48 35.14 -14.56
C GLY A 250 4.32 34.89 -13.59
N PHE A 251 3.48 35.92 -13.38
CA PHE A 251 2.35 35.84 -12.46
C PHE A 251 1.31 34.79 -12.86
N GLY A 252 1.04 34.62 -14.16
CA GLY A 252 0.08 33.60 -14.64
C GLY A 252 0.50 32.17 -14.26
N ALA A 253 1.78 31.84 -14.43
CA ALA A 253 2.32 30.55 -14.02
C ALA A 253 2.34 30.38 -12.49
N ALA A 254 2.63 31.45 -11.74
CA ALA A 254 2.59 31.42 -10.28
C ALA A 254 1.17 31.14 -9.74
N PHE A 255 0.13 31.75 -10.33
CA PHE A 255 -1.27 31.46 -9.98
C PHE A 255 -1.66 30.01 -10.30
N ALA A 256 -1.31 29.53 -11.50
CA ALA A 256 -1.59 28.15 -11.90
C ALA A 256 -0.89 27.14 -10.98
N ALA A 257 0.39 27.38 -10.64
CA ALA A 257 1.15 26.55 -9.72
C ALA A 257 0.55 26.57 -8.30
N THR A 258 0.15 27.75 -7.81
CA THR A 258 -0.52 27.89 -6.51
C THR A 258 -1.81 27.08 -6.47
N ALA A 259 -2.65 27.20 -7.50
CA ALA A 259 -3.90 26.45 -7.60
C ALA A 259 -3.66 24.92 -7.62
N ALA A 260 -2.64 24.46 -8.34
CA ALA A 260 -2.24 23.05 -8.33
C ALA A 260 -1.78 22.60 -6.94
N LEU A 261 -0.96 23.40 -6.24
CA LEU A 261 -0.45 23.09 -4.90
C LEU A 261 -1.57 22.96 -3.85
N LEU A 262 -2.63 23.77 -3.96
CA LEU A 262 -3.79 23.66 -3.07
C LEU A 262 -4.49 22.29 -3.18
N TYR A 263 -4.39 21.63 -4.34
CA TYR A 263 -5.00 20.32 -4.61
C TYR A 263 -4.09 19.13 -4.26
N VAL A 264 -2.78 19.33 -4.20
CA VAL A 264 -1.78 18.28 -3.94
C VAL A 264 -2.02 17.50 -2.63
N PRO A 265 -2.33 18.13 -1.47
CA PRO A 265 -2.55 17.40 -0.22
C PRO A 265 -3.70 16.39 -0.30
N PHE A 266 -4.77 16.72 -1.04
CA PHE A 266 -5.89 15.81 -1.26
C PHE A 266 -5.51 14.63 -2.15
N SER A 267 -4.66 14.87 -3.14
CA SER A 267 -4.09 13.83 -3.98
C SER A 267 -3.17 12.90 -3.19
N GLU A 268 -2.29 13.44 -2.33
CA GLU A 268 -1.42 12.66 -1.45
C GLU A 268 -2.24 11.76 -0.50
N ARG A 269 -3.30 12.28 0.11
CA ARG A 269 -4.20 11.50 0.98
C ARG A 269 -4.83 10.32 0.25
N THR A 270 -5.23 10.52 -1.00
CA THR A 270 -5.85 9.48 -1.84
C THR A 270 -4.82 8.43 -2.24
N LEU A 271 -3.61 8.84 -2.63
CA LEU A 271 -2.52 7.93 -2.98
C LEU A 271 -2.05 7.09 -1.79
N VAL A 272 -1.91 7.70 -0.61
CA VAL A 272 -1.52 6.98 0.62
C VAL A 272 -2.59 5.96 1.03
N ARG A 273 -3.87 6.30 0.87
CA ARG A 273 -4.96 5.33 1.11
C ARG A 273 -4.89 4.17 0.13
N LEU A 274 -4.69 4.41 -1.16
CA LEU A 274 -4.64 3.34 -2.16
C LEU A 274 -3.37 2.48 -2.06
N ALA A 275 -2.25 3.03 -1.59
CA ALA A 275 -0.97 2.33 -1.50
C ALA A 275 -0.79 1.52 -0.20
N TYR A 276 -1.48 1.91 0.88
CA TYR A 276 -1.31 1.36 2.23
C TYR A 276 -2.63 0.92 2.91
N SER A 277 -3.77 0.91 2.22
CA SER A 277 -4.97 0.16 2.62
C SER A 277 -4.76 -1.33 2.42
#